data_AF-A0A955TSM0-F1
#
_entry.id   AF-A0A955TSM0-F1
#
_cell.length_a   1.000
_cell.length_b   1.000
_cell.length_c   1.000
_cell.angle_alpha   90.00
_cell.angle_beta   90.00
_cell.angle_gamma   90.00
#
_symmetry.space_group_name_H-M   'P 1'
#
loop_
_entity.id
_entity.type
_entity.pdbx_description
1 polymer ?
#
loop_
_entity_poly.entity_id
_entity_poly.type
_entity_poly.pdbx_seq_one_letter_code
_entity_poly.pdbx_strand_id
1 'polypeptide(L)'
;MPKPIETANIQLPDELLELTEKLAENSHDHWAKLRMEQGWTWGEERNDSKKTHPDLVPYQDLPESEKDYDRRTAMETLKAILALRYTINKKSINLPSQA
;
A
#
# COMPACT_ATOMS: atom_id res chain seq x y z
N MET A 1 19.39 -14.61 -10.81
CA MET A 1 18.69 -13.38 -11.23
C MET A 1 17.23 -13.49 -10.82
N PRO A 2 16.65 -12.47 -10.16
CA PRO A 2 15.22 -12.45 -9.86
C PRO A 2 14.39 -12.48 -11.15
N LYS A 3 13.20 -13.08 -11.10
CA LYS A 3 12.28 -13.23 -12.24
C LYS A 3 10.85 -12.84 -11.79
N PRO A 4 10.49 -11.55 -11.83
CA PRO A 4 9.16 -11.10 -11.44
C PRO A 4 8.09 -11.59 -12.45
N ILE A 5 6.82 -11.53 -12.03
CA ILE A 5 5.68 -11.79 -12.92
C ILE A 5 5.63 -10.68 -13.98
N GLU A 6 5.38 -11.05 -15.24
CA GLU A 6 5.24 -10.09 -16.33
C GLU A 6 3.91 -9.34 -16.25
N THR A 7 3.96 -8.03 -16.00
CA THR A 7 2.79 -7.16 -15.78
C THR A 7 2.68 -6.03 -16.80
N ALA A 8 3.64 -5.89 -17.72
CA ALA A 8 3.74 -4.73 -18.62
C ALA A 8 2.49 -4.48 -19.48
N ASN A 9 1.78 -5.54 -19.87
CA ASN A 9 0.57 -5.46 -20.69
C ASN A 9 -0.73 -5.55 -19.88
N ILE A 10 -0.65 -5.55 -18.54
CA ILE A 10 -1.82 -5.59 -17.67
C ILE A 10 -2.25 -4.16 -17.36
N GLN A 11 -3.47 -3.83 -17.79
CA GLN A 11 -4.13 -2.58 -17.44
C GLN A 11 -5.09 -2.85 -16.26
N LEU A 12 -5.00 -2.02 -15.22
CA LEU A 12 -5.94 -2.07 -14.11
C LEU A 12 -7.24 -1.35 -14.50
N PRO A 13 -8.41 -1.95 -14.26
CA PRO A 13 -9.68 -1.23 -14.31
C PRO A 13 -9.70 -0.07 -13.30
N ASP A 14 -10.51 0.97 -13.57
CA ASP A 14 -10.62 2.18 -12.74
C ASP A 14 -10.92 1.87 -11.26
N GLU A 15 -11.78 0.88 -11.00
CA GLU A 15 -12.08 0.45 -9.63
C GLU A 15 -10.87 -0.11 -8.87
N LEU A 16 -9.91 -0.71 -9.58
CA LEU A 16 -8.67 -1.21 -8.99
C LEU A 16 -7.60 -0.12 -8.90
N LEU A 17 -7.66 0.90 -9.76
CA LEU A 17 -6.86 2.12 -9.60
C LEU A 17 -7.24 2.83 -8.30
N GLU A 18 -8.53 3.01 -8.01
CA GLU A 18 -9.01 3.55 -6.72
C GLU A 18 -8.57 2.68 -5.53
N LEU A 19 -8.58 1.36 -5.70
CA LEU A 19 -8.14 0.42 -4.65
C LEU A 19 -6.65 0.56 -4.34
N THR A 20 -5.83 1.01 -5.31
CA THR A 20 -4.38 1.14 -5.15
C THR A 20 -4.02 2.08 -4.01
N GLU A 21 -4.70 3.24 -3.89
CA GLU A 21 -4.42 4.22 -2.83
C GLU A 21 -4.73 3.64 -1.45
N LYS A 22 -5.86 2.95 -1.31
CA LYS A 22 -6.28 2.33 -0.05
C LYS A 22 -5.34 1.20 0.38
N LEU A 23 -4.81 0.46 -0.59
CA LEU A 23 -3.83 -0.59 -0.31
C LEU A 23 -2.47 -0.01 0.07
N ALA A 24 -2.04 1.08 -0.58
CA ALA A 24 -0.82 1.80 -0.23
C ALA A 24 -0.89 2.32 1.22
N GLU A 25 -1.96 3.03 1.58
CA GLU A 25 -2.22 3.51 2.93
C GLU A 25 -2.23 2.36 3.95
N ASN A 26 -3.00 1.30 3.70
CA ASN A 26 -3.06 0.17 4.62
C ASN A 26 -1.71 -0.57 4.79
N SER A 27 -0.91 -0.65 3.73
CA SER A 27 0.44 -1.23 3.78
C SER A 27 1.38 -0.38 4.63
N HIS A 28 1.34 0.94 4.46
CA HIS A 28 2.09 1.88 5.30
C HIS A 28 1.69 1.77 6.77
N ASP A 29 0.39 1.78 7.07
CA ASP A 29 -0.12 1.67 8.43
C ASP A 29 0.33 0.38 9.12
N HIS A 30 0.30 -0.75 8.40
CA HIS A 30 0.82 -2.01 8.91
C HIS A 30 2.31 -1.95 9.20
N TRP A 31 3.10 -1.40 8.28
CA TRP A 31 4.54 -1.22 8.48
C TRP A 31 4.82 -0.32 9.70
N ALA A 32 4.15 0.82 9.80
CA ALA A 32 4.34 1.79 10.87
C ALA A 32 3.97 1.18 12.23
N LYS A 33 2.83 0.49 12.30
CA LYS A 33 2.40 -0.22 13.50
C LYS A 33 3.44 -1.27 13.95
N LEU A 34 3.89 -2.13 13.04
CA LEU A 34 4.88 -3.15 13.35
C LEU A 34 6.22 -2.54 13.81
N ARG A 35 6.62 -1.42 13.21
CA ARG A 35 7.82 -0.68 13.63
C ARG A 35 7.66 -0.10 15.03
N MET A 36 6.52 0.51 15.34
CA MET A 36 6.22 1.02 16.67
C MET A 36 6.22 -0.09 17.72
N GLU A 37 5.63 -1.26 17.42
CA GLU A 37 5.68 -2.45 18.29
C GLU A 37 7.11 -2.96 18.54
N GLN A 38 8.02 -2.76 17.57
CA GLN A 38 9.45 -3.06 17.70
C GLN A 38 10.24 -1.97 18.46
N GLY A 39 9.56 -0.96 19.00
CA GLY A 39 10.14 0.16 19.75
C GLY A 39 10.73 1.25 18.87
N TRP A 40 10.30 1.36 17.61
CA TRP A 40 10.64 2.51 16.78
C TRP A 40 9.74 3.72 17.09
N THR A 41 10.31 4.91 16.95
CA THR A 41 9.61 6.18 17.15
C THR A 41 9.86 7.12 15.98
N TRP A 42 9.05 8.16 15.88
CA TRP A 42 9.30 9.21 14.88
C TRP A 42 10.61 9.96 15.15
N GLY A 43 11.30 10.37 14.09
CA GLY A 43 12.40 11.33 14.13
C GLY A 43 12.75 11.84 12.73
N GLU A 44 13.31 13.04 12.64
CA GLU A 44 13.58 13.74 11.36
C GLU A 44 14.41 12.93 10.36
N GLU A 45 15.29 12.06 10.87
CA GLU A 45 16.12 11.17 10.08
C GLU A 45 16.03 9.74 10.60
N ARG A 46 16.27 8.79 9.69
CA ARG A 46 16.38 7.38 10.05
C ARG A 46 17.63 7.16 10.91
N ASN A 47 17.44 6.58 12.10
CA ASN A 47 18.53 6.18 12.97
C ASN A 47 18.24 4.80 13.59
N ASP A 48 18.93 3.77 13.12
CA ASP A 48 18.66 2.40 13.54
C ASP A 48 19.09 2.14 15.01
N SER A 49 20.13 2.82 15.50
CA SER A 49 20.57 2.69 16.90
C SER A 49 19.59 3.30 17.89
N LYS A 50 19.01 4.46 17.56
CA LYS A 50 17.97 5.13 18.35
C LYS A 50 16.56 4.64 18.01
N LYS A 51 16.44 3.82 16.96
CA LYS A 51 15.18 3.36 16.36
C LYS A 51 14.25 4.50 15.97
N THR A 52 14.76 5.52 15.28
CA THR A 52 13.92 6.60 14.73
C THR A 52 13.72 6.46 13.22
N HIS A 53 12.56 6.85 12.71
CA HIS A 53 12.28 6.90 11.26
C HIS A 53 11.37 8.08 10.92
N PRO A 54 11.63 8.84 9.83
CA PRO A 54 10.82 10.01 9.46
C PRO A 54 9.40 9.63 9.04
N ASP A 55 9.26 8.49 8.38
CA ASP A 55 7.97 8.05 7.84
C ASP A 55 7.02 7.45 8.89
N LEU A 56 7.37 7.46 10.18
CA LEU A 56 6.45 7.09 11.26
C LEU A 56 5.44 8.21 11.56
N VAL A 57 4.70 8.58 10.51
CA VAL A 57 3.63 9.60 10.46
C VAL A 57 2.40 9.00 9.76
N PRO A 58 1.21 9.60 9.90
CA PRO A 58 0.05 9.21 9.11
C PRO A 58 0.35 9.21 7.61
N TYR A 59 -0.21 8.27 6.85
CA TYR A 59 0.06 8.12 5.41
C TYR A 59 -0.12 9.43 4.63
N GLN A 60 -1.16 10.21 4.94
CA GLN A 60 -1.43 11.50 4.32
C GLN A 60 -0.29 12.54 4.47
N ASP A 61 0.53 12.40 5.50
CA ASP A 61 1.63 13.31 5.83
C ASP A 61 2.98 12.85 5.24
N LEU A 62 3.01 11.70 4.56
CA LEU A 62 4.21 11.21 3.89
C LEU A 62 4.61 12.13 2.73
N PRO A 63 5.93 12.20 2.43
CA PRO A 63 6.40 12.73 1.16
C PRO A 63 5.76 12.01 -0.02
N GLU A 64 5.46 12.74 -1.09
CA GLU A 64 4.83 12.18 -2.28
C GLU A 64 5.68 11.05 -2.91
N SER A 65 7.00 11.13 -2.79
CA SER A 65 7.93 10.09 -3.26
C SER A 65 7.74 8.75 -2.55
N GLU A 66 7.45 8.78 -1.24
CA GLU A 66 7.20 7.57 -0.45
C GLU A 66 5.82 6.99 -0.78
N LYS A 67 4.79 7.85 -0.88
CA LYS A 67 3.46 7.43 -1.35
C LYS A 67 3.52 6.81 -2.74
N ASP A 68 4.32 7.37 -3.66
CA ASP A 68 4.54 6.83 -4.99
C ASP A 68 5.24 5.46 -4.98
N TYR A 69 6.11 5.21 -4.00
CA TYR A 69 6.70 3.90 -3.81
C TYR A 69 5.64 2.87 -3.36
N ASP A 70 4.82 3.23 -2.37
CA ASP A 70 3.76 2.36 -1.87
C ASP A 70 2.68 2.08 -2.93
N ARG A 71 2.24 3.12 -3.64
CA ARG A 71 1.32 3.00 -4.78
C ARG A 71 1.85 2.08 -5.86
N ARG A 72 3.12 2.22 -6.26
CA ARG A 72 3.75 1.34 -7.27
C ARG A 72 3.75 -0.11 -6.79
N THR A 73 4.07 -0.35 -5.53
CA THR A 73 4.06 -1.69 -4.93
C THR A 73 2.65 -2.29 -4.94
N ALA A 74 1.63 -1.52 -4.55
CA ALA A 74 0.25 -1.94 -4.58
C ALA A 74 -0.24 -2.21 -6.01
N MET A 75 0.06 -1.32 -6.96
CA MET A 75 -0.30 -1.44 -8.37
C MET A 75 0.31 -2.69 -9.01
N GLU A 76 1.61 -2.93 -8.83
CA GLU A 76 2.27 -4.13 -9.39
C GLU A 76 1.75 -5.41 -8.75
N THR A 77 1.38 -5.39 -7.47
CA THR A 77 0.70 -6.51 -6.81
C THR A 77 -0.65 -6.81 -7.47
N LEU A 78 -1.49 -5.78 -7.69
CA LEU A 78 -2.78 -5.95 -8.36
C LEU A 78 -2.62 -6.47 -9.80
N LYS A 79 -1.67 -5.92 -10.56
CA LYS A 79 -1.39 -6.39 -11.92
C LYS A 79 -0.92 -7.85 -11.94
N ALA A 80 -0.08 -8.25 -10.97
CA ALA A 80 0.38 -9.62 -10.85
C ALA A 80 -0.79 -10.58 -10.59
N ILE A 81 -1.75 -10.21 -9.74
CA ILE A 81 -2.96 -11.01 -9.49
C ILE A 81 -3.75 -11.23 -10.80
N LEU A 82 -3.94 -10.18 -11.61
CA LEU A 82 -4.62 -10.30 -12.91
C LEU A 82 -3.81 -11.13 -13.93
N ALA A 83 -2.48 -10.97 -13.96
CA ALA A 83 -1.59 -11.76 -14.81
C ALA A 83 -1.67 -13.26 -14.47
N LEU A 84 -1.84 -13.58 -13.18
CA LEU A 84 -2.06 -14.93 -12.66
C LEU A 84 -3.49 -15.47 -12.87
N ARG A 85 -4.34 -14.77 -13.65
CA ARG A 85 -5.70 -15.17 -14.02
C ARG A 85 -6.70 -15.19 -12.87
N TYR A 86 -6.45 -14.43 -11.80
CA TYR A 86 -7.44 -14.15 -10.78
C TYR A 86 -8.27 -12.91 -11.14
N THR A 87 -9.47 -12.84 -10.58
CA THR A 87 -10.38 -11.69 -10.75
C THR A 87 -10.66 -11.05 -9.39
N ILE A 88 -10.60 -9.72 -9.34
CA ILE A 88 -11.02 -8.91 -8.19
C ILE A 88 -12.23 -8.09 -8.64
N ASN A 89 -13.34 -8.17 -7.90
CA ASN A 89 -14.55 -7.40 -8.19
C ASN A 89 -15.00 -6.68 -6.91
N LYS A 90 -15.29 -5.38 -7.01
CA LYS A 90 -15.90 -4.62 -5.91
C LYS A 90 -17.37 -5.05 -5.76
N LYS A 91 -17.73 -5.63 -4.62
CA LYS A 91 -19.13 -5.94 -4.33
C LYS A 91 -19.84 -4.67 -3.87
N SER A 92 -20.98 -4.34 -4.48
CA SER A 92 -21.91 -3.37 -3.93
C SER A 92 -22.54 -3.96 -2.66
N ILE A 93 -22.14 -3.46 -1.50
CA ILE A 93 -22.82 -3.83 -0.26
C ILE A 93 -24.07 -2.96 -0.18
N ASN A 94 -25.24 -3.55 -0.44
CA ASN A 94 -26.50 -2.95 -0.04
C ASN A 94 -26.57 -2.99 1.49
N LEU A 95 -26.09 -1.93 2.14
CA LEU A 95 -26.37 -1.71 3.55
C LEU A 95 -27.89 -1.54 3.66
N PRO A 96 -28.59 -2.31 4.51
CA PRO A 96 -30.01 -2.08 4.73
C PRO A 96 -30.19 -0.64 5.21
N SER A 97 -31.08 0.11 4.54
CA SER A 97 -31.53 1.41 5.03
C SER A 97 -31.90 1.26 6.49
N GLN A 98 -31.28 2.05 7.36
CA GLN A 98 -31.74 2.12 8.75
C GLN A 98 -33.21 2.53 8.71
N ALA A 99 -34.06 1.69 9.30
CA ALA A 99 -35.49 1.94 9.51
C ALA A 99 -35.69 2.80 10.76
#